data_AF-A0A955P262-F1
#
_entry.id   AF-A0A955P262-F1
#
_cell.length_a   1.000
_cell.length_b   1.000
_cell.length_c   1.000
_cell.angle_alpha   90.00
_cell.angle_beta   90.00
_cell.angle_gamma   90.00
#
_symmetry.space_group_name_H-M   'P 1'
#
loop_
_entity.id
_entity.type
_entity.pdbx_description
1 polymer ?
#
loop_
_entity_poly.entity_id
_entity_poly.type
_entity_poly.pdbx_seq_one_letter_code
_entity_poly.pdbx_strand_id
1 'polypeptide(L)'
;MATTAVQEIDNTSNDPTKRPTLVTGGLDFNGVTETVCRVAEAPSAPKSWYFLLVIAVAALLNLFVWVGYLITTGTGVWGLNNPVGWGWAIVNFVFWVGIGHAGTLISAILFLFRQKWRTSINRFAEAMTIFAVMCAGLFPGIHVGRVWVVYWMFPIPNYLNMWPQFR
;
A
#
# COMPACT_ATOMS: atom_id res chain seq x y z
N MET A 1 0.62 44.15 8.59
CA MET A 1 0.92 42.70 8.64
C MET A 1 2.38 42.56 9.00
N ALA A 2 2.68 42.26 10.27
CA ALA A 2 4.04 41.96 10.66
C ALA A 2 4.38 40.58 10.10
N THR A 3 5.29 40.53 9.13
CA THR A 3 5.98 39.32 8.71
C THR A 3 6.78 38.83 9.90
N THR A 4 6.20 37.90 10.68
CA THR A 4 6.95 37.12 11.66
C THR A 4 8.07 36.43 10.89
N ALA A 5 9.30 36.87 11.10
CA ALA A 5 10.48 36.22 10.53
C ALA A 5 10.42 34.75 10.95
N VAL A 6 10.20 33.86 9.98
CA VAL A 6 10.24 32.42 10.22
C VAL A 6 11.66 32.13 10.67
N GLN A 7 11.83 31.87 11.97
CA GLN A 7 13.13 31.50 12.49
C GLN A 7 13.55 30.20 11.79
N GLU A 8 14.67 30.24 11.08
CA GLU A 8 15.25 29.07 10.44
C GLU A 8 15.71 28.12 11.54
N ILE A 9 14.92 27.08 11.81
CA ILE A 9 15.23 26.07 12.82
C ILE A 9 16.07 25.00 12.15
N ASP A 10 17.38 24.96 12.46
CA ASP A 10 18.24 23.84 12.07
C ASP A 10 17.93 22.62 12.96
N ASN A 11 17.26 21.63 12.35
CA ASN A 11 16.92 20.36 12.99
C ASN A 11 17.87 19.22 12.59
N THR A 12 18.99 19.53 11.94
CA THR A 12 20.02 18.55 11.54
C THR A 12 21.14 18.39 12.57
N SER A 13 21.23 19.33 13.53
CA SER A 13 22.16 19.24 14.65
C SER A 13 21.84 18.05 15.57
N ASN A 14 22.87 17.24 15.89
CA ASN A 14 22.76 16.08 16.77
C ASN A 14 23.16 16.45 18.21
N ASP A 15 22.31 17.18 18.91
CA ASP A 15 22.43 17.40 20.36
C ASP A 15 21.68 16.29 21.12
N PRO A 16 22.38 15.39 21.85
CA PRO A 16 21.71 14.30 22.58
C PRO A 16 20.84 14.78 23.76
N THR A 17 20.99 16.04 24.19
CA THR A 17 20.22 16.61 25.31
C THR A 17 18.86 17.19 24.87
N LYS A 18 18.67 17.42 23.56
CA LYS A 18 17.45 18.04 23.02
C LYS A 18 16.87 17.18 21.91
N ARG A 19 15.55 16.97 21.94
CA ARG A 19 14.87 16.34 20.81
C ARG A 19 14.82 17.33 19.65
N PRO A 20 15.17 16.92 18.42
CA PRO A 20 15.07 17.79 17.27
C PRO A 20 13.60 18.16 17.00
N THR A 21 13.40 19.39 16.55
CA THR A 21 12.07 19.90 16.18
C THR A 21 11.60 19.21 14.90
N LEU A 22 10.43 18.56 14.96
CA LEU A 22 9.90 17.76 13.85
C LEU A 22 9.09 18.59 12.84
N VAL A 23 8.52 19.72 13.26
CA VAL A 23 7.73 20.62 12.42
C VAL A 23 8.44 21.96 12.37
N THR A 24 8.90 22.35 11.19
CA THR A 24 9.53 23.65 10.93
C THR A 24 8.49 24.63 10.36
N GLY A 25 8.80 25.92 10.38
CA GLY A 25 7.94 26.95 9.78
C GLY A 25 6.93 27.62 10.73
N GLY A 26 6.88 27.23 12.02
CA GLY A 26 6.09 27.94 13.04
C GLY A 26 4.58 27.94 12.81
N LEU A 27 4.05 26.92 12.13
CA LEU A 27 2.62 26.79 11.81
C LEU A 27 1.78 26.59 13.07
N ASP A 28 0.63 27.27 13.14
CA ASP A 28 -0.42 27.02 14.12
C ASP A 28 -1.38 25.92 13.62
N PHE A 29 -2.36 25.53 14.45
CA PHE A 29 -3.31 24.47 14.08
C PHE A 29 -4.12 24.80 12.82
N ASN A 30 -4.46 26.08 12.63
CA ASN A 30 -5.15 26.54 11.43
C ASN A 30 -4.24 26.42 10.21
N GLY A 31 -2.99 26.88 10.30
CA GLY A 31 -2.01 26.79 9.21
C GLY A 31 -1.73 25.36 8.75
N VAL A 32 -1.69 24.39 9.66
CA VAL A 32 -1.57 22.96 9.30
C VAL A 32 -2.81 22.49 8.54
N THR A 33 -4.00 22.85 9.01
CA THR A 33 -5.27 22.46 8.38
C THR A 33 -5.36 23.01 6.96
N GLU A 34 -5.13 24.32 6.80
CA GLU A 34 -5.11 25.01 5.51
C GLU A 34 -4.09 24.36 4.55
N THR A 35 -2.88 24.04 5.04
CA THR A 35 -1.82 23.44 4.21
C THR A 35 -2.22 22.07 3.66
N VAL A 36 -2.85 21.23 4.48
CA VAL A 36 -3.28 19.88 4.08
C VAL A 36 -4.55 19.94 3.23
N CYS A 37 -5.56 20.70 3.65
CA CYS A 37 -6.84 20.82 2.96
C CYS A 37 -6.70 21.45 1.57
N ARG A 38 -5.76 22.39 1.39
CA ARG A 38 -5.46 23.00 0.08
C ARG A 38 -5.19 21.97 -1.03
N VAL A 39 -4.66 20.79 -0.71
CA VAL A 39 -4.46 19.73 -1.70
C VAL A 39 -5.78 19.18 -2.23
N ALA A 40 -6.78 19.02 -1.35
CA ALA A 40 -8.10 18.48 -1.69
C ALA A 40 -9.08 19.56 -2.19
N GLU A 41 -8.96 20.79 -1.68
CA GLU A 41 -9.82 21.93 -2.02
C GLU A 41 -9.34 22.69 -3.27
N ALA A 42 -8.17 22.36 -3.81
CA ALA A 42 -7.70 22.93 -5.06
C ALA A 42 -8.74 22.72 -6.17
N PRO A 43 -9.11 23.76 -6.93
CA PRO A 43 -10.18 23.68 -7.93
C PRO A 43 -9.87 22.68 -9.06
N SER A 44 -8.58 22.37 -9.28
CA SER A 44 -8.15 21.30 -10.17
C SER A 44 -6.84 20.71 -9.68
N ALA A 45 -6.65 19.40 -9.87
CA ALA A 45 -5.39 18.76 -9.58
C ALA A 45 -4.31 19.20 -10.59
N PRO A 46 -3.02 19.14 -10.24
CA PRO A 46 -1.93 19.38 -11.17
C PRO A 46 -2.06 18.48 -12.41
N LYS A 47 -1.70 18.98 -13.60
CA LYS A 47 -1.76 18.19 -14.86
C LYS A 47 -0.97 16.88 -14.77
N SER A 48 0.12 16.87 -14.01
CA SER A 48 0.93 15.67 -13.73
C SER A 48 0.14 14.59 -12.99
N TRP A 49 -0.77 14.96 -12.08
CA TRP A 49 -1.60 14.01 -11.35
C TRP A 49 -2.56 13.29 -12.31
N TYR A 50 -3.23 14.02 -13.20
CA TYR A 50 -4.10 13.42 -14.22
C TYR A 50 -3.32 12.51 -15.18
N PHE A 51 -2.12 12.92 -15.60
CA PHE A 51 -1.26 12.10 -16.44
C PHE A 51 -0.90 10.76 -15.77
N LEU A 52 -0.47 10.81 -14.51
CA LEU A 52 -0.17 9.61 -13.73
C LEU A 52 -1.42 8.74 -13.50
N LEU A 53 -2.58 9.36 -13.28
CA LEU A 53 -3.84 8.63 -13.15
C LEU A 53 -4.19 7.87 -14.43
N VAL A 54 -4.04 8.50 -15.60
CA VAL A 54 -4.28 7.84 -16.90
C VAL A 54 -3.35 6.65 -17.09
N ILE A 55 -2.07 6.79 -16.75
CA ILE A 55 -1.10 5.67 -16.81
C ILE A 55 -1.52 4.55 -15.85
N ALA A 56 -1.90 4.88 -14.62
CA ALA A 56 -2.31 3.90 -13.62
C ALA A 56 -3.57 3.13 -14.06
N VAL A 57 -4.57 3.84 -14.60
CA VAL A 57 -5.81 3.23 -15.13
C VAL A 57 -5.50 2.36 -16.36
N ALA A 58 -4.64 2.81 -17.27
CA ALA A 58 -4.23 2.01 -18.43
C ALA A 58 -3.51 0.72 -18.00
N ALA A 59 -2.60 0.80 -17.03
CA ALA A 59 -1.92 -0.37 -16.46
C ALA A 59 -2.91 -1.34 -15.79
N LEU A 60 -3.92 -0.81 -15.08
CA LEU A 60 -4.97 -1.60 -14.44
C LEU A 60 -5.85 -2.33 -15.48
N LEU A 61 -6.25 -1.65 -16.57
CA LEU A 61 -7.01 -2.28 -17.66
C LEU A 61 -6.19 -3.37 -18.35
N ASN A 62 -4.90 -3.12 -18.60
CA ASN A 62 -3.99 -4.12 -19.14
C ASN A 62 -3.87 -5.34 -18.20
N LEU A 63 -3.82 -5.12 -16.88
CA LEU A 63 -3.83 -6.21 -15.90
C LEU A 63 -5.09 -7.09 -16.05
N PHE A 64 -6.27 -6.50 -16.18
CA PHE A 64 -7.51 -7.27 -16.38
C PHE A 64 -7.49 -8.11 -17.66
N VAL A 65 -6.94 -7.57 -18.75
CA VAL A 65 -6.76 -8.33 -20.01
C VAL A 65 -5.86 -9.55 -19.79
N TRP A 66 -4.70 -9.37 -19.14
CA TRP A 66 -3.77 -10.47 -18.87
C TRP A 66 -4.32 -11.50 -17.89
N VAL A 67 -5.08 -11.08 -16.88
CA VAL A 67 -5.77 -12.00 -15.97
C VAL A 67 -6.84 -12.80 -16.71
N GLY A 68 -7.61 -12.17 -17.60
CA GLY A 68 -8.58 -12.87 -18.46
C GLY A 68 -7.91 -13.90 -19.38
N TYR A 69 -6.76 -13.55 -19.95
CA TYR A 69 -5.95 -14.47 -20.75
C TYR A 69 -5.45 -15.66 -19.91
N LEU A 70 -4.91 -15.40 -18.71
CA LEU A 70 -4.45 -16.43 -17.79
C LEU A 70 -5.55 -17.41 -17.39
N ILE A 71 -6.75 -16.92 -17.08
CA ILE A 71 -7.87 -17.78 -16.66
C ILE A 71 -8.36 -18.65 -17.83
N THR A 72 -8.34 -18.14 -19.06
CA THR A 72 -8.84 -18.86 -20.24
C THR A 72 -7.83 -19.86 -20.80
N THR A 73 -6.52 -19.58 -20.69
CA THR A 73 -5.44 -20.44 -21.22
C THR A 73 -4.75 -21.30 -20.17
N GLY A 74 -4.88 -20.95 -18.89
CA GLY A 74 -4.32 -21.67 -17.76
C GLY A 74 -2.97 -21.14 -17.27
N THR A 75 -2.55 -21.62 -16.10
CA THR A 75 -1.33 -21.15 -15.39
C THR A 75 -0.01 -21.52 -16.08
N GLY A 76 -0.05 -22.37 -17.12
CA GLY A 76 1.12 -22.74 -17.91
C GLY A 76 1.75 -21.57 -18.68
N VAL A 77 0.98 -20.50 -18.95
CA VAL A 77 1.47 -19.27 -19.61
C VAL A 77 2.64 -18.64 -18.86
N TRP A 78 2.73 -18.83 -17.54
CA TRP A 78 3.83 -18.32 -16.74
C TRP A 78 5.15 -19.09 -16.89
N GLY A 79 5.18 -20.14 -17.72
CA GLY A 79 6.40 -20.93 -17.93
C GLY A 79 6.82 -21.74 -16.70
N LEU A 80 5.85 -22.11 -15.85
CA LEU A 80 6.09 -22.99 -14.71
C LEU A 80 6.54 -24.37 -15.21
N ASN A 81 7.49 -24.98 -14.52
CA ASN A 81 8.01 -26.30 -14.86
C ASN A 81 7.96 -27.23 -13.64
N ASN A 82 8.05 -28.53 -13.83
CA ASN A 82 8.31 -29.47 -12.74
C ASN A 82 9.84 -29.64 -12.62
N PRO A 83 10.48 -29.32 -11.48
CA PRO A 83 9.93 -29.20 -10.12
C PRO A 83 9.52 -27.79 -9.64
N VAL A 84 9.82 -26.72 -10.39
CA VAL A 84 9.56 -25.34 -9.98
C VAL A 84 8.12 -24.91 -10.32
N GLY A 85 7.15 -25.40 -9.54
CA GLY A 85 5.73 -25.09 -9.71
C GLY A 85 5.33 -23.69 -9.23
N TRP A 86 6.20 -23.00 -8.49
CA TRP A 86 5.99 -21.65 -7.97
C TRP A 86 7.03 -20.70 -8.58
N GLY A 87 6.56 -19.70 -9.31
CA GLY A 87 7.41 -18.70 -9.94
C GLY A 87 7.02 -17.29 -9.53
N TRP A 88 6.96 -16.39 -10.50
CA TRP A 88 6.72 -14.97 -10.30
C TRP A 88 5.44 -14.64 -9.53
N ALA A 89 4.38 -15.44 -9.63
CA ALA A 89 3.14 -15.18 -8.89
C ALA A 89 3.35 -15.19 -7.36
N ILE A 90 4.05 -16.21 -6.84
CA ILE A 90 4.32 -16.30 -5.40
C ILE A 90 5.42 -15.33 -4.96
N VAL A 91 6.43 -15.11 -5.81
CA VAL A 91 7.47 -14.11 -5.54
C VAL A 91 6.84 -12.72 -5.37
N ASN A 92 5.96 -12.32 -6.30
CA ASN A 92 5.26 -11.04 -6.21
C ASN A 92 4.28 -11.01 -5.04
N PHE A 93 3.57 -12.09 -4.75
CA PHE A 93 2.71 -12.18 -3.56
C PHE A 93 3.47 -11.83 -2.29
N VAL A 94 4.59 -12.51 -2.02
CA VAL A 94 5.40 -12.27 -0.81
C VAL A 94 6.02 -10.88 -0.83
N PHE A 95 6.45 -10.40 -2.01
CA PHE A 95 6.98 -9.05 -2.16
C PHE A 95 5.96 -7.97 -1.77
N TRP A 96 4.72 -8.06 -2.27
CA TRP A 96 3.66 -7.10 -1.94
C TRP A 96 3.22 -7.19 -0.47
N VAL A 97 3.15 -8.39 0.11
CA VAL A 97 2.93 -8.56 1.55
C VAL A 97 4.05 -7.89 2.35
N GLY A 98 5.30 -8.04 1.92
CA GLY A 98 6.46 -7.38 2.53
C GLY A 98 6.35 -5.86 2.53
N ILE A 99 5.93 -5.25 1.42
CA ILE A 99 5.65 -3.80 1.34
C ILE A 99 4.56 -3.41 2.35
N GLY A 100 3.49 -4.20 2.45
CA GLY A 100 2.40 -3.94 3.40
C GLY A 100 2.86 -3.91 4.87
N HIS A 101 3.79 -4.80 5.25
CA HIS A 101 4.30 -4.84 6.63
C HIS A 101 4.98 -3.54 7.06
N ALA A 102 5.73 -2.89 6.17
CA ALA A 102 6.40 -1.63 6.48
C ALA A 102 5.39 -0.55 6.91
N GLY A 103 4.21 -0.49 6.27
CA GLY A 103 3.20 0.50 6.63
C GLY A 103 2.54 0.21 7.98
N THR A 104 2.23 -1.06 8.28
CA THR A 104 1.70 -1.45 9.60
C THR A 104 2.68 -1.23 10.74
N LEU A 105 3.99 -1.36 10.49
CA LEU A 105 5.04 -1.03 11.45
C LEU A 105 5.04 0.46 11.78
N ILE A 106 4.96 1.31 10.75
CA ILE A 106 4.93 2.76 10.92
C ILE A 106 3.66 3.21 11.68
N SER A 107 2.51 2.59 11.42
CA SER A 107 1.25 3.00 12.05
C SER A 107 1.05 2.46 13.46
N ALA A 108 1.34 1.17 13.70
CA ALA A 108 1.09 0.53 14.98
C ALA A 108 2.33 0.47 15.88
N ILE A 109 3.46 -0.04 15.37
CA ILE A 109 4.66 -0.29 16.19
C ILE A 109 5.29 1.02 16.66
N LEU A 110 5.45 2.01 15.77
CA LEU A 110 5.96 3.34 16.17
C LEU A 110 5.03 4.06 17.14
N PHE A 111 3.72 3.78 17.09
CA PHE A 111 2.77 4.30 18.07
C PHE A 111 3.04 3.70 19.46
N LEU A 112 3.25 2.38 19.56
CA LEU A 112 3.59 1.71 20.82
C LEU A 112 4.89 2.26 21.42
N PHE A 113 5.90 2.50 20.60
CA PHE A 113 7.16 3.12 21.04
C PHE A 113 7.08 4.64 21.26
N ARG A 114 5.87 5.22 21.17
CA ARG A 114 5.61 6.66 21.35
C ARG A 114 6.51 7.55 20.50
N GLN A 115 6.86 7.10 19.30
CA GLN A 115 7.67 7.86 18.34
C GLN A 115 6.79 8.92 17.67
N LYS A 116 7.06 10.20 17.93
CA LYS A 116 6.21 11.32 17.47
C LYS A 116 6.36 11.65 15.98
N TRP A 117 7.49 11.30 15.36
CA TRP A 117 7.81 11.59 13.96
C TRP A 117 6.92 10.85 12.95
N ARG A 118 6.31 9.72 13.34
CA ARG A 118 5.38 8.98 12.47
C ARG A 118 4.16 9.82 12.04
N THR A 119 3.82 10.88 12.77
CA THR A 119 2.54 11.61 12.63
C THR A 119 2.37 12.22 11.24
N SER A 120 3.45 12.69 10.62
CA SER A 120 3.41 13.28 9.28
C SER A 120 3.27 12.25 8.15
N ILE A 121 3.63 10.98 8.40
CA ILE A 121 3.66 9.93 7.37
C ILE A 121 2.60 8.84 7.55
N ASN A 122 1.93 8.77 8.71
CA ASN A 122 1.06 7.65 9.07
C ASN A 122 -0.04 7.38 8.03
N ARG A 123 -0.71 8.42 7.54
CA ARG A 123 -1.81 8.28 6.56
C ARG A 123 -1.32 7.71 5.23
N PHE A 124 -0.13 8.10 4.79
CA PHE A 124 0.48 7.56 3.58
C PHE A 124 0.90 6.10 3.75
N ALA A 125 1.45 5.76 4.92
CA ALA A 125 1.85 4.39 5.26
C ALA A 125 0.65 3.44 5.34
N GLU A 126 -0.47 3.88 5.92
CA GLU A 126 -1.74 3.13 5.95
C GLU A 126 -2.31 2.94 4.53
N ALA A 127 -2.39 4.01 3.73
CA ALA A 127 -2.86 3.91 2.35
C ALA A 127 -1.98 2.96 1.51
N MET A 128 -0.65 3.07 1.61
CA MET A 128 0.30 2.17 0.96
C MET A 128 0.04 0.71 1.34
N THR A 129 -0.22 0.44 2.62
CA THR A 129 -0.53 -0.93 3.11
C THR A 129 -1.79 -1.47 2.44
N ILE A 130 -2.86 -0.68 2.38
CA ILE A 130 -4.12 -1.12 1.78
C ILE A 130 -3.92 -1.45 0.29
N PHE A 131 -3.23 -0.59 -0.47
CA PHE A 131 -2.91 -0.86 -1.88
C PHE A 131 -2.03 -2.09 -2.05
N ALA A 132 -0.98 -2.24 -1.21
CA ALA A 132 -0.09 -3.40 -1.26
C ALA A 132 -0.83 -4.71 -0.97
N VAL A 133 -1.75 -4.72 0.01
CA VAL A 133 -2.57 -5.90 0.33
C VAL A 133 -3.56 -6.22 -0.79
N MET A 134 -4.16 -5.21 -1.44
CA MET A 134 -5.01 -5.45 -2.62
C MET A 134 -4.21 -6.08 -3.78
N CYS A 135 -2.99 -5.62 -4.04
CA CYS A 135 -2.10 -6.22 -5.03
C CYS A 135 -1.65 -7.63 -4.63
N ALA A 136 -1.33 -7.84 -3.35
CA ALA A 136 -0.95 -9.16 -2.84
C ALA A 136 -2.10 -10.17 -2.97
N GLY A 137 -3.32 -9.80 -2.56
CA GLY A 137 -4.48 -10.68 -2.54
C GLY A 137 -4.90 -11.19 -3.91
N LEU A 138 -4.51 -10.50 -4.99
CA LEU A 138 -4.73 -10.94 -6.36
C LEU A 138 -4.01 -12.28 -6.65
N PHE A 139 -2.75 -12.42 -6.22
CA PHE A 139 -1.92 -13.57 -6.59
C PHE A 139 -2.42 -14.93 -6.06
N PRO A 140 -2.81 -15.09 -4.78
CA PRO A 140 -3.48 -16.30 -4.29
C PRO A 140 -4.71 -16.69 -5.12
N GLY A 141 -5.48 -15.69 -5.56
CA GLY A 141 -6.69 -15.91 -6.37
C GLY A 141 -6.40 -16.37 -7.79
N ILE A 142 -5.38 -15.82 -8.45
CA ILE A 142 -5.11 -16.09 -9.87
C ILE A 142 -4.06 -17.17 -10.12
N HIS A 143 -3.22 -17.50 -9.13
CA HIS A 143 -2.14 -18.48 -9.35
C HIS A 143 -2.61 -19.93 -9.32
N VAL A 144 -3.84 -20.17 -8.88
CA VAL A 144 -4.44 -21.49 -8.87
C VAL A 144 -4.94 -21.86 -10.26
N GLY A 145 -4.82 -23.14 -10.63
CA GLY A 145 -5.30 -23.61 -11.94
C GLY A 145 -6.81 -23.57 -12.12
N ARG A 146 -7.59 -23.50 -11.02
CA ARG A 146 -9.06 -23.45 -11.05
C ARG A 146 -9.58 -22.34 -10.13
N VAL A 147 -9.58 -21.12 -10.63
CA VAL A 147 -9.98 -19.92 -9.87
C VAL A 147 -11.43 -20.01 -9.37
N TRP A 148 -12.33 -20.62 -10.13
CA TRP A 148 -13.77 -20.71 -9.79
C TRP A 148 -14.08 -21.60 -8.58
N VAL A 149 -13.14 -22.41 -8.08
CA VAL A 149 -13.32 -23.24 -6.86
C VAL A 149 -12.51 -22.72 -5.66
N VAL A 150 -11.91 -21.54 -5.74
CA VAL A 150 -11.17 -20.92 -4.61
C VAL A 150 -12.05 -20.80 -3.35
N TYR A 151 -13.37 -20.69 -3.51
CA TYR A 151 -14.30 -20.60 -2.39
C TYR A 151 -14.26 -21.82 -1.44
N TRP A 152 -13.77 -22.98 -1.88
CA TRP A 152 -13.55 -24.16 -1.03
C TRP A 152 -12.44 -23.98 0.01
N MET A 153 -11.60 -22.95 -0.12
CA MET A 153 -10.59 -22.61 0.89
C MET A 153 -11.21 -21.94 2.12
N PHE A 154 -12.42 -21.38 2.00
CA PHE A 154 -13.09 -20.76 3.13
C PHE A 154 -13.87 -21.81 3.94
N PRO A 155 -13.90 -21.69 5.28
CA PRO A 155 -14.62 -22.61 6.15
C PRO A 155 -16.13 -22.34 6.11
N ILE A 156 -16.77 -22.68 5.00
CA ILE A 156 -18.20 -22.47 4.76
C ILE A 156 -18.92 -23.83 4.76
N PRO A 157 -19.99 -24.01 5.56
CA PRO A 157 -20.82 -25.20 5.52
C PRO A 157 -21.31 -25.48 4.10
N ASN A 158 -21.15 -26.72 3.63
CA ASN A 158 -21.55 -27.15 2.30
C ASN A 158 -22.22 -28.52 2.35
N TYR A 159 -22.97 -28.83 1.30
CA TYR A 159 -23.70 -30.10 1.16
C TYR A 159 -22.81 -31.35 1.15
N LEU A 160 -21.50 -31.19 0.94
CA LEU A 160 -20.53 -32.27 0.85
C LEU A 160 -19.92 -32.61 2.22
N ASN A 161 -20.28 -31.88 3.28
CA ASN A 161 -19.67 -31.98 4.62
C ASN A 161 -18.13 -31.91 4.57
N MET A 162 -17.58 -31.19 3.59
CA MET A 162 -16.14 -31.02 3.42
C MET A 162 -15.66 -29.73 4.08
N TRP A 163 -14.44 -29.76 4.60
CA TRP A 163 -13.80 -28.63 5.27
C TRP A 163 -12.39 -28.40 4.72
N PRO A 164 -11.89 -27.16 4.74
CA PRO A 164 -10.49 -26.90 4.46
C PRO A 164 -9.58 -27.58 5.50
N GLN A 165 -8.35 -27.89 5.08
CA GLN A 165 -7.32 -28.42 5.97
C GLN A 165 -6.64 -27.28 6.74
N PHE A 166 -6.56 -27.39 8.07
CA PHE A 166 -5.99 -26.37 8.98
C PHE A 166 -4.64 -26.79 9.57
N ARG A 167 -3.84 -27.51 8.79
CA ARG A 167 -2.46 -27.90 9.17
C ARG A 167 -1.45 -26.96 8.56
#